data_AF-A0A1S6HDI5-F1
#
_entry.id   AF-A0A1S6HDI5-F1
#
_cell.length_a   1.000
_cell.length_b   1.000
_cell.length_c   1.000
_cell.angle_alpha   90.00
_cell.angle_beta   90.00
_cell.angle_gamma   90.00
#
_symmetry.space_group_name_H-M   'P 1'
#
loop_
_entity.id
_entity.type
_entity.pdbx_description
1 polymer ?
#
loop_
_entity_poly.entity_id
_entity_poly.type
_entity_poly.pdbx_seq_one_letter_code
_entity_poly.pdbx_strand_id
1 'polypeptide(L)'
;MSEILIGGRTPEEIINKRLDELARSPLPLPAPGAAPPQKQRRASKTSVRSSPVISKFSIEELPDRYRLNNLQYKGDLWTVDWSKELLHGGHSHTQSDWANRTRTDEFKVAPGPIYGASIISVYDHRTTTDKNQKSLVKKVKKMFKDDFDPSKDYMMTSTHISYNPTAPDAITHWKGYSFGAQEDAVIIGPGGYLKKGFEDSLEALMGTNDVDAFSVAGKWLTGKKPYLHRLNSRPTNTTERVLVFGCYGVSNYFVIDAGSYISDVRPARGVVARRAQKNP
;
A
#
# COMPACT_ATOMS: atom_id res chain seq x y z
N MET A 1 -25.98 38.17 -6.84
CA MET A 1 -25.13 36.97 -7.01
C MET A 1 -24.68 36.97 -8.45
N SER A 2 -23.42 37.26 -8.70
CA SER A 2 -22.83 37.29 -10.06
C SER A 2 -22.52 35.86 -10.50
N GLU A 3 -23.10 35.43 -11.62
CA GLU A 3 -22.85 34.11 -12.22
C GLU A 3 -21.38 33.98 -12.67
N ILE A 4 -20.76 32.84 -12.33
CA ILE A 4 -19.39 32.53 -12.74
C ILE A 4 -19.45 32.03 -14.18
N LEU A 5 -18.97 32.83 -15.12
CA LEU A 5 -18.80 32.46 -16.51
C LEU A 5 -17.39 31.91 -16.75
N ILE A 6 -17.30 30.74 -17.37
CA ILE A 6 -16.03 30.16 -17.85
C ILE A 6 -16.00 30.36 -19.36
N GLY A 7 -15.15 31.26 -19.84
CA GLY A 7 -15.05 31.56 -21.27
C GLY A 7 -16.34 32.13 -21.89
N GLY A 8 -17.12 32.89 -21.11
CA GLY A 8 -18.40 33.47 -21.54
C GLY A 8 -19.58 32.51 -21.55
N ARG A 9 -19.43 31.32 -20.95
CA ARG A 9 -20.49 30.31 -20.82
C ARG A 9 -20.68 29.90 -19.36
N THR A 10 -21.89 29.49 -19.00
CA THR A 10 -22.13 28.91 -17.67
C THR A 10 -21.54 27.49 -17.59
N PRO A 11 -21.21 26.98 -16.39
CA PRO A 11 -20.79 25.58 -16.23
C PRO A 11 -21.80 24.58 -16.81
N GLU A 12 -23.09 24.88 -16.74
CA GLU A 12 -24.17 24.04 -17.27
C GLU A 12 -24.16 23.97 -18.81
N GLU A 13 -23.86 25.08 -19.49
CA GLU A 13 -23.70 25.11 -20.95
C GLU A 13 -22.52 24.26 -21.43
N ILE A 14 -21.43 24.23 -20.66
CA ILE A 14 -20.25 23.41 -20.95
C ILE A 14 -20.57 21.92 -20.82
N ILE A 15 -21.28 21.54 -19.74
CA ILE A 15 -21.69 20.15 -19.49
C ILE A 15 -22.65 19.66 -20.57
N ASN A 16 -23.68 20.45 -20.90
CA ASN A 16 -24.68 20.05 -21.89
C ASN A 16 -24.07 19.89 -23.29
N LYS A 17 -23.15 20.77 -23.68
CA LYS A 17 -22.42 20.62 -24.95
C LYS A 17 -21.62 19.32 -25.01
N ARG A 18 -20.96 18.93 -23.91
CA ARG A 18 -20.14 17.72 -23.87
C ARG A 18 -20.98 16.44 -23.95
N LEU A 19 -22.16 16.45 -23.33
CA LEU A 19 -23.11 15.34 -23.42
C LEU A 19 -23.66 15.19 -24.85
N ASP A 20 -23.95 16.30 -25.53
CA ASP A 20 -24.38 16.31 -26.94
C ASP A 20 -23.28 15.78 -27.88
N GLU A 21 -22.01 16.12 -27.65
CA GLU A 21 -20.87 15.60 -28.41
C GLU A 21 -20.67 14.08 -28.22
N LEU A 22 -20.89 13.58 -27.00
CA LEU A 22 -20.82 12.15 -26.70
C LEU A 22 -21.98 11.38 -27.33
N ALA A 23 -23.19 11.96 -27.34
CA ALA A 23 -24.37 11.36 -27.97
C ALA A 23 -24.26 11.27 -29.51
N ARG A 24 -23.43 12.14 -30.13
CA ARG A 24 -23.22 12.18 -31.59
C ARG A 24 -21.98 11.38 -32.04
N SER A 25 -21.22 10.80 -31.11
CA SER A 25 -20.06 10.00 -31.42
C SER A 25 -20.52 8.61 -31.93
N PRO A 26 -20.14 8.17 -33.14
CA PRO A 26 -20.53 6.86 -33.65
C PRO A 26 -19.95 5.76 -32.76
N LEU A 27 -20.81 4.83 -32.32
CA LEU A 27 -20.39 3.62 -31.63
C LEU A 27 -19.44 2.83 -32.55
N PRO A 28 -18.31 2.30 -32.03
CA PRO A 28 -17.42 1.49 -32.83
C PRO A 28 -18.16 0.24 -33.34
N LEU A 29 -18.14 0.05 -34.67
CA LEU A 29 -18.71 -1.12 -35.32
C LEU A 29 -17.97 -2.39 -34.86
N PRO A 30 -18.69 -3.49 -34.59
CA PRO A 30 -18.06 -4.77 -34.30
C PRO A 30 -17.31 -5.31 -35.53
N ALA A 31 -16.11 -5.85 -35.30
CA ALA A 31 -15.28 -6.44 -36.34
C ALA A 31 -15.98 -7.64 -37.02
N PRO A 32 -15.91 -7.78 -38.36
CA PRO A 32 -16.52 -8.90 -39.07
C PRO A 32 -15.65 -10.15 -38.93
N GLY A 33 -16.20 -11.25 -38.38
CA GLY A 33 -15.53 -12.56 -38.50
C GLY A 33 -15.66 -13.59 -37.38
N ALA A 34 -16.72 -13.59 -36.56
CA ALA A 34 -16.95 -14.70 -35.61
C ALA A 34 -18.24 -15.46 -35.95
N ALA A 35 -18.10 -16.56 -36.69
CA ALA A 35 -19.15 -17.57 -36.82
C ALA A 35 -19.36 -18.29 -35.47
N PRO A 36 -20.59 -18.66 -35.10
CA PRO A 36 -20.87 -19.31 -33.81
C PRO A 36 -20.71 -20.84 -33.92
N PRO A 37 -19.99 -21.52 -33.00
CA PRO A 37 -20.08 -22.96 -32.90
C PRO A 37 -21.04 -23.40 -31.78
N GLN A 38 -22.18 -23.90 -32.24
CA GLN A 38 -22.84 -25.16 -31.87
C GLN A 38 -22.92 -25.60 -30.39
N LYS A 39 -24.18 -25.73 -29.94
CA LYS A 39 -24.62 -26.55 -28.81
C LYS A 39 -24.17 -28.01 -28.98
N GLN A 40 -23.31 -28.49 -28.08
CA GLN A 40 -23.19 -29.92 -27.79
C GLN A 40 -23.66 -30.20 -26.36
N ARG A 41 -24.77 -30.92 -26.24
CA ARG A 41 -25.20 -31.62 -25.01
C ARG A 41 -24.18 -32.72 -24.73
N ARG A 42 -23.54 -32.68 -23.56
CA ARG A 42 -22.93 -33.87 -22.95
C ARG A 42 -23.34 -33.98 -21.49
N ALA A 43 -23.57 -35.22 -21.11
CA ALA A 43 -24.24 -35.67 -19.91
C ALA A 43 -23.54 -35.24 -18.61
N SER A 44 -24.40 -35.04 -17.62
CA SER A 44 -24.13 -34.87 -16.20
C SER A 44 -23.14 -35.92 -15.64
N LYS A 45 -21.92 -35.48 -15.33
CA LYS A 45 -21.17 -35.99 -14.18
C LYS A 45 -21.17 -34.90 -13.12
N THR A 46 -21.83 -35.20 -12.02
CA THR A 46 -21.93 -34.40 -10.81
C THR A 46 -20.53 -34.18 -10.24
N SER A 47 -19.84 -33.15 -10.73
CA SER A 47 -18.70 -32.57 -10.01
C SER A 47 -19.30 -31.79 -8.86
N VAL A 48 -19.16 -32.31 -7.65
CA VAL A 48 -19.33 -31.53 -6.43
C VAL A 48 -18.25 -30.46 -6.49
N ARG A 49 -18.61 -29.29 -7.05
CA ARG A 49 -17.84 -28.07 -6.88
C ARG A 49 -17.84 -27.79 -5.39
N SER A 50 -16.77 -28.17 -4.71
CA SER A 50 -16.44 -27.61 -3.42
C SER A 50 -16.46 -26.09 -3.57
N SER A 51 -17.37 -25.42 -2.86
CA SER A 51 -17.33 -23.97 -2.73
C SER A 51 -15.91 -23.56 -2.34
N PRO A 52 -15.32 -22.53 -2.96
CA PRO A 52 -14.00 -22.08 -2.55
C PRO A 52 -14.11 -21.68 -1.07
N VAL A 53 -13.39 -22.41 -0.22
CA VAL A 53 -13.16 -22.00 1.16
C VAL A 53 -12.50 -20.63 1.06
N ILE A 54 -13.24 -19.57 1.39
CA ILE A 54 -12.64 -18.24 1.59
C ILE A 54 -11.70 -18.43 2.78
N SER A 55 -10.42 -18.63 2.48
CA SER A 55 -9.41 -18.96 3.46
C SER A 55 -9.23 -17.75 4.38
N LYS A 56 -9.54 -17.93 5.66
CA LYS A 56 -9.47 -16.87 6.67
C LYS A 56 -8.02 -16.44 6.88
N PHE A 57 -7.78 -15.16 7.15
CA PHE A 57 -6.46 -14.68 7.56
C PHE A 57 -5.92 -15.49 8.73
N SER A 58 -4.64 -15.84 8.65
CA SER A 58 -3.92 -16.55 9.71
C SER A 58 -2.45 -16.19 9.70
N ILE A 59 -1.80 -16.36 10.85
CA ILE A 59 -0.37 -16.19 11.02
C ILE A 59 0.25 -17.57 11.23
N GLU A 60 1.35 -17.83 10.54
CA GLU A 60 2.20 -19.00 10.72
C GLU A 60 3.59 -18.54 11.18
N GLU A 61 4.16 -19.24 12.15
CA GLU A 61 5.53 -19.00 12.60
C GLU A 61 6.46 -20.03 11.97
N LEU A 62 7.41 -19.52 11.20
CA LEU A 62 8.50 -20.29 10.60
C LEU A 62 9.81 -19.97 11.34
N PRO A 63 10.91 -20.70 11.10
CA PRO A 63 12.17 -20.46 11.81
C PRO A 63 12.68 -19.01 11.66
N ASP A 64 12.66 -18.47 10.45
CA ASP A 64 13.25 -17.17 10.08
C ASP A 64 12.23 -16.06 9.82
N ARG A 65 10.93 -16.36 9.82
CA ARG A 65 9.86 -15.42 9.42
C ARG A 65 8.53 -15.66 10.12
N TYR A 66 7.68 -14.64 10.10
CA TYR A 66 6.26 -14.76 10.33
C TYR A 66 5.53 -14.67 8.99
N ARG A 67 4.75 -15.68 8.66
CA ARG A 67 3.94 -15.72 7.44
C ARG A 67 2.52 -15.27 7.74
N LEU A 68 2.08 -14.24 7.03
CA LEU A 68 0.71 -13.73 7.04
C LEU A 68 -0.02 -14.31 5.82
N ASN A 69 -0.91 -15.27 6.06
CA ASN A 69 -1.71 -15.92 5.02
C ASN A 69 -3.02 -15.18 4.78
N ASN A 70 -3.46 -15.14 3.53
CA ASN A 70 -4.73 -14.53 3.09
C ASN A 70 -4.86 -13.06 3.53
N LEU A 71 -3.76 -12.32 3.41
CA LEU A 71 -3.71 -10.89 3.65
C LEU A 71 -4.38 -10.18 2.45
N GLN A 72 -5.38 -9.33 2.73
CA GLN A 72 -6.07 -8.58 1.69
C GLN A 72 -5.21 -7.38 1.25
N TYR A 73 -4.86 -7.33 -0.03
CA TYR A 73 -4.06 -6.26 -0.60
C TYR A 73 -4.42 -6.03 -2.08
N LYS A 74 -4.77 -4.77 -2.43
CA LYS A 74 -5.23 -4.34 -3.78
C LYS A 74 -6.30 -5.27 -4.39
N GLY A 75 -7.31 -5.63 -3.60
CA GLY A 75 -8.43 -6.47 -4.06
C GLY A 75 -8.12 -7.98 -4.13
N ASP A 76 -6.88 -8.39 -3.85
CA ASP A 76 -6.42 -9.77 -3.91
C ASP A 76 -5.99 -10.31 -2.54
N LEU A 77 -5.93 -11.63 -2.43
CA LEU A 77 -5.32 -12.32 -1.29
C LEU A 77 -3.83 -12.54 -1.56
N TRP A 78 -3.02 -12.25 -0.55
CA TRP A 78 -1.58 -12.39 -0.58
C TRP A 78 -1.08 -13.24 0.60
N THR A 79 0.06 -13.87 0.39
CA THR A 79 0.92 -14.39 1.44
C THR A 79 2.08 -13.42 1.59
N VAL A 80 2.27 -12.91 2.81
CA VAL A 80 3.35 -11.97 3.14
C VAL A 80 4.20 -12.55 4.26
N ASP A 81 5.46 -12.80 3.95
CA ASP A 81 6.47 -13.35 4.86
C ASP A 81 7.34 -12.21 5.38
N TRP A 82 7.24 -11.88 6.66
CA TRP A 82 8.11 -10.90 7.31
C TRP A 82 9.28 -11.58 8.00
N SER A 83 10.51 -11.19 7.69
CA SER A 83 11.70 -11.72 8.38
C SER A 83 11.62 -11.44 9.88
N LYS A 84 12.11 -12.35 10.73
CA LYS A 84 12.22 -12.13 12.18
C LYS A 84 13.37 -11.19 12.52
N GLU A 85 14.47 -11.31 11.78
CA GLU A 85 15.63 -10.43 11.90
C GLU A 85 15.55 -9.26 10.93
N LEU A 86 16.18 -8.14 11.29
CA LEU A 86 16.40 -7.04 10.36
C LEU A 86 17.38 -7.46 9.26
N LEU A 87 17.20 -6.87 8.07
CA LEU A 87 18.12 -7.12 6.96
C LEU A 87 19.54 -6.71 7.36
N HIS A 88 20.52 -7.51 6.92
CA HIS A 88 21.94 -7.23 7.14
C HIS A 88 22.28 -6.94 8.63
N GLY A 89 21.66 -7.67 9.56
CA GLY A 89 21.91 -7.50 11.00
C GLY A 89 21.48 -6.13 11.54
N GLY A 90 20.59 -5.41 10.85
CA GLY A 90 20.12 -4.08 11.27
C GLY A 90 21.01 -2.92 10.84
N HIS A 91 21.97 -3.13 9.93
CA HIS A 91 22.74 -2.03 9.35
C HIS A 91 21.87 -1.05 8.57
N SER A 92 22.26 0.22 8.59
CA SER A 92 21.56 1.30 7.91
C SER A 92 22.12 1.56 6.52
N HIS A 93 21.24 1.66 5.52
CA HIS A 93 21.59 1.94 4.13
C HIS A 93 20.58 2.91 3.50
N THR A 94 20.97 3.57 2.42
CA THR A 94 20.03 4.34 1.59
C THR A 94 19.04 3.40 0.89
N GLN A 95 17.92 3.94 0.39
CA GLN A 95 16.94 3.13 -0.35
C GLN A 95 17.56 2.43 -1.57
N SER A 96 18.40 3.15 -2.33
CA SER A 96 19.08 2.60 -3.52
C SER A 96 20.06 1.50 -3.16
N ASP A 97 20.84 1.69 -2.08
CA ASP A 97 21.77 0.68 -1.60
C ASP A 97 21.06 -0.58 -1.12
N TRP A 98 19.93 -0.41 -0.43
CA TRP A 98 19.09 -1.53 -0.02
C TRP A 98 18.60 -2.36 -1.21
N ALA A 99 18.09 -1.70 -2.25
CA ALA A 99 17.62 -2.38 -3.45
C ALA A 99 18.76 -3.12 -4.18
N ASN A 100 19.96 -2.54 -4.21
CA ASN A 100 21.16 -3.19 -4.76
C ASN A 100 21.57 -4.43 -3.96
N ARG A 101 21.66 -4.28 -2.64
CA ARG A 101 22.13 -5.33 -1.71
C ARG A 101 21.19 -6.52 -1.68
N THR A 102 19.89 -6.26 -1.64
CA THR A 102 18.87 -7.31 -1.59
C THR A 102 18.37 -7.73 -2.98
N ARG A 103 19.04 -7.33 -4.07
CA ARG A 103 18.58 -7.63 -5.45
C ARG A 103 18.45 -9.13 -5.70
N THR A 104 19.40 -9.91 -5.21
CA THR A 104 19.45 -11.37 -5.38
C THR A 104 18.90 -12.14 -4.18
N ASP A 105 18.71 -11.48 -3.05
CA ASP A 105 18.25 -12.10 -1.81
C ASP A 105 16.78 -12.51 -1.90
N GLU A 106 16.34 -13.46 -1.08
CA GLU A 106 14.91 -13.78 -1.03
C GLU A 106 14.11 -12.60 -0.46
N PHE A 107 14.55 -12.08 0.68
CA PHE A 107 13.91 -10.95 1.36
C PHE A 107 14.25 -9.62 0.69
N LYS A 108 13.22 -8.84 0.41
CA LYS A 108 13.32 -7.50 -0.17
C LYS A 108 12.91 -6.45 0.85
N VAL A 109 13.29 -5.19 0.64
CA VAL A 109 12.78 -4.10 1.47
C VAL A 109 11.30 -3.87 1.18
N ALA A 110 10.47 -3.95 2.22
CA ALA A 110 9.03 -3.79 2.09
C ALA A 110 8.63 -2.36 1.64
N PRO A 111 7.64 -2.21 0.74
CA PRO A 111 7.07 -0.91 0.43
C PRO A 111 5.96 -0.56 1.45
N GLY A 112 5.55 0.70 1.48
CA GLY A 112 4.50 1.18 2.38
C GLY A 112 3.18 0.39 2.31
N PRO A 113 2.68 -0.01 1.13
CA PRO A 113 1.43 -0.74 1.05
C PRO A 113 1.45 -2.13 1.71
N ILE A 114 2.60 -2.80 1.73
CA ILE A 114 2.74 -4.08 2.43
C ILE A 114 2.71 -3.88 3.95
N TYR A 115 3.31 -2.79 4.46
CA TYR A 115 3.11 -2.40 5.86
C TYR A 115 1.64 -2.09 6.15
N GLY A 116 0.98 -1.30 5.31
CA GLY A 116 -0.43 -0.92 5.48
C GLY A 116 -1.36 -2.11 5.62
N ALA A 117 -1.31 -3.02 4.64
CA ALA A 117 -2.14 -4.21 4.63
C ALA A 117 -1.80 -5.16 5.80
N SER A 118 -0.51 -5.29 6.17
CA SER A 118 -0.09 -6.13 7.31
C SER A 118 -0.60 -5.59 8.64
N ILE A 119 -0.47 -4.28 8.86
CA ILE A 119 -0.90 -3.61 10.10
C ILE A 119 -2.41 -3.77 10.31
N ILE A 120 -3.21 -3.51 9.27
CA ILE A 120 -4.67 -3.67 9.33
C ILE A 120 -5.04 -5.13 9.55
N SER A 121 -4.47 -6.07 8.79
CA SER A 121 -4.83 -7.49 8.90
C SER A 121 -4.50 -8.06 10.29
N VAL A 122 -3.34 -7.72 10.85
CA VAL A 122 -2.95 -8.14 12.21
C VAL A 122 -3.85 -7.50 13.27
N TYR A 123 -4.24 -6.23 13.07
CA TYR A 123 -5.20 -5.56 13.95
C TYR A 123 -6.57 -6.25 13.90
N ASP A 124 -7.12 -6.54 12.72
CA ASP A 124 -8.42 -7.19 12.60
C ASP A 124 -8.44 -8.59 13.19
N HIS A 125 -7.31 -9.29 13.12
CA HIS A 125 -7.16 -10.61 13.73
C HIS A 125 -6.93 -10.58 15.26
N ARG A 126 -6.81 -9.40 15.89
CA ARG A 126 -6.46 -9.26 17.32
C ARG A 126 -7.42 -9.94 18.30
N THR A 127 -8.67 -10.13 17.90
CA THR A 127 -9.74 -10.71 18.73
C THR A 127 -9.95 -12.20 18.49
N THR A 128 -9.05 -12.85 17.73
CA THR A 128 -9.10 -14.29 17.48
C THR A 128 -9.22 -15.10 18.79
N THR A 129 -10.08 -16.12 18.77
CA THR A 129 -10.33 -17.02 19.90
C THR A 129 -9.33 -18.18 19.94
N ASP A 130 -8.65 -18.45 18.82
CA ASP A 130 -7.57 -19.43 18.74
C ASP A 130 -6.36 -18.95 19.57
N LYS A 131 -5.98 -19.74 20.58
CA LYS A 131 -4.88 -19.42 21.50
C LYS A 131 -3.53 -19.30 20.80
N ASN A 132 -3.26 -20.15 19.80
CA ASN A 132 -2.02 -20.11 19.04
C ASN A 132 -1.96 -18.85 18.19
N GLN A 133 -3.03 -18.55 17.45
CA GLN A 133 -3.11 -17.31 16.66
C GLN A 133 -3.01 -16.07 17.55
N LYS A 134 -3.64 -16.07 18.72
CA LYS A 134 -3.53 -14.96 19.69
C LYS A 134 -2.10 -14.74 20.17
N SER A 135 -1.32 -15.80 20.34
CA SER A 135 0.12 -15.71 20.66
C SER A 135 0.90 -15.10 19.49
N LEU A 136 0.64 -15.56 18.27
CA LEU A 136 1.32 -15.06 17.07
C LEU A 136 1.00 -13.60 16.76
N VAL A 137 -0.24 -13.15 16.94
CA VAL A 137 -0.60 -11.73 16.85
C VAL A 137 0.23 -10.89 17.81
N LYS A 138 0.44 -11.34 19.05
CA LYS A 138 1.29 -10.62 20.01
C LYS A 138 2.74 -10.56 19.56
N LYS A 139 3.28 -11.64 19.01
CA LYS A 139 4.66 -11.69 18.48
C LYS A 139 4.85 -10.75 17.30
N VAL A 140 3.97 -10.80 16.30
CA VAL A 140 4.02 -9.90 15.13
C VAL A 140 3.78 -8.45 15.52
N LYS A 141 2.83 -8.18 16.43
CA LYS A 141 2.65 -6.84 17.01
C LYS A 141 3.93 -6.33 17.66
N LYS A 142 4.61 -7.18 18.46
CA LYS A 142 5.86 -6.82 19.10
C LYS A 142 6.96 -6.54 18.08
N MET A 143 7.10 -7.37 17.04
CA MET A 143 8.06 -7.16 15.96
C MET A 143 7.90 -5.77 15.32
N PHE A 144 6.69 -5.42 14.87
CA PHE A 144 6.45 -4.08 14.30
C PHE A 144 6.61 -2.96 15.33
N LYS A 145 6.24 -3.18 16.59
CA LYS A 145 6.46 -2.17 17.63
C LYS A 145 7.95 -1.91 17.85
N ASP A 146 8.77 -2.97 17.82
CA ASP A 146 10.23 -2.85 17.96
C ASP A 146 10.86 -2.19 16.73
N ASP A 147 10.31 -2.41 15.53
CA ASP A 147 10.71 -1.71 14.30
C ASP A 147 10.47 -0.20 14.38
N PHE A 148 9.37 0.20 15.02
CA PHE A 148 8.98 1.60 15.11
C PHE A 148 9.35 2.23 16.46
N ASP A 149 10.23 1.59 17.23
CA ASP A 149 10.68 2.08 18.53
C ASP A 149 11.45 3.40 18.35
N PRO A 150 11.13 4.48 19.08
CA PRO A 150 11.82 5.76 18.91
C PRO A 150 13.31 5.76 19.30
N SER A 151 13.76 4.73 20.03
CA SER A 151 15.18 4.52 20.35
C SER A 151 15.95 3.81 19.23
N LYS A 152 15.24 3.28 18.24
CA LYS A 152 15.79 2.59 17.07
C LYS A 152 15.44 3.43 15.86
N ASP A 153 16.41 3.65 14.97
CA ASP A 153 16.22 4.46 13.77
C ASP A 153 14.91 4.14 13.03
N TYR A 154 14.40 5.11 12.27
CA TYR A 154 13.22 4.88 11.44
C TYR A 154 13.48 3.74 10.43
N MET A 155 12.43 3.01 10.06
CA MET A 155 12.53 1.93 9.09
C MET A 155 12.47 2.46 7.66
N MET A 156 13.47 2.08 6.86
CA MET A 156 13.46 2.30 5.41
C MET A 156 12.38 1.46 4.73
N THR A 157 11.81 2.01 3.67
CA THR A 157 10.94 1.28 2.75
C THR A 157 11.49 1.32 1.33
N SER A 158 10.95 0.47 0.46
CA SER A 158 11.20 0.55 -0.99
C SER A 158 10.19 1.46 -1.71
N THR A 159 9.47 2.32 -0.98
CA THR A 159 8.58 3.33 -1.56
C THR A 159 9.32 4.64 -1.77
N HIS A 160 9.46 5.01 -3.02
CA HIS A 160 10.09 6.23 -3.49
C HIS A 160 9.02 7.21 -3.94
N ILE A 161 9.26 8.50 -3.69
CA ILE A 161 8.30 9.56 -3.97
C ILE A 161 9.02 10.66 -4.75
N SER A 162 8.46 11.02 -5.91
CA SER A 162 8.89 12.17 -6.69
C SER A 162 7.81 13.25 -6.62
N TYR A 163 8.07 14.30 -5.84
CA TYR A 163 7.20 15.47 -5.77
C TYR A 163 7.43 16.34 -6.98
N ASN A 164 6.42 16.47 -7.84
CA ASN A 164 6.53 17.18 -9.12
C ASN A 164 6.06 18.64 -8.99
N PRO A 165 6.69 19.59 -9.72
CA PRO A 165 6.34 21.00 -9.64
C PRO A 165 4.97 21.30 -10.27
N THR A 166 4.63 20.62 -11.37
CA THR A 166 3.47 20.92 -12.23
C THR A 166 2.55 19.74 -12.51
N ALA A 167 2.96 18.52 -12.17
CA ALA A 167 2.22 17.29 -12.38
C ALA A 167 1.81 16.66 -11.04
N PRO A 168 0.91 15.66 -11.02
CA PRO A 168 0.75 14.78 -9.85
C PRO A 168 2.10 14.22 -9.38
N ASP A 169 2.18 13.88 -8.10
CA ASP A 169 3.37 13.25 -7.54
C ASP A 169 3.44 11.80 -8.05
N ALA A 170 4.66 11.28 -8.25
CA ALA A 170 4.86 9.90 -8.65
C ALA A 170 5.32 9.07 -7.44
N ILE A 171 4.63 7.99 -7.15
CA ILE A 171 4.93 7.07 -6.05
C ILE A 171 5.35 5.74 -6.66
N THR A 172 6.62 5.37 -6.49
CA THR A 172 7.15 4.09 -6.95
C THR A 172 7.30 3.14 -5.77
N HIS A 173 6.50 2.09 -5.71
CA HIS A 173 6.69 0.99 -4.77
C HIS A 173 7.69 -0.02 -5.33
N TRP A 174 8.40 -0.72 -4.44
CA TRP A 174 9.44 -1.66 -4.83
C TRP A 174 10.52 -1.02 -5.73
N LYS A 175 10.88 0.24 -5.46
CA LYS A 175 11.92 0.97 -6.20
C LYS A 175 13.22 0.16 -6.20
N GLY A 176 13.78 -0.02 -7.40
CA GLY A 176 15.03 -0.76 -7.61
C GLY A 176 14.87 -2.27 -7.78
N TYR A 177 13.64 -2.80 -7.73
CA TYR A 177 13.32 -4.19 -8.07
C TYR A 177 12.58 -4.28 -9.41
N SER A 178 12.69 -5.43 -10.10
CA SER A 178 12.13 -5.64 -11.45
C SER A 178 10.59 -5.65 -11.49
N PHE A 179 9.94 -5.85 -10.35
CA PHE A 179 8.49 -5.82 -10.17
C PHE A 179 8.01 -4.50 -9.53
N GLY A 180 8.84 -3.45 -9.61
CA GLY A 180 8.48 -2.08 -9.28
C GLY A 180 7.21 -1.63 -9.98
N ALA A 181 6.37 -0.90 -9.27
CA ALA A 181 5.17 -0.29 -9.82
C ALA A 181 5.12 1.18 -9.42
N GLN A 182 4.72 2.03 -10.37
CA GLN A 182 4.48 3.45 -10.14
C GLN A 182 2.99 3.74 -10.23
N GLU A 183 2.52 4.63 -9.36
CA GLU A 183 1.21 5.25 -9.43
C GLU A 183 1.37 6.76 -9.23
N ASP A 184 0.50 7.53 -9.89
CA ASP A 184 0.47 8.98 -9.80
C ASP A 184 -0.64 9.40 -8.83
N ALA A 185 -0.31 10.22 -7.83
CA ALA A 185 -1.29 10.72 -6.86
C ALA A 185 -0.91 12.12 -6.37
N VAL A 186 -1.87 12.87 -5.83
CA VAL A 186 -1.59 14.13 -5.15
C VAL A 186 -1.36 13.84 -3.68
N ILE A 187 -0.10 13.70 -3.29
CA ILE A 187 0.26 13.47 -1.89
C ILE A 187 0.82 14.73 -1.24
N ILE A 188 1.20 15.75 -1.99
CA ILE A 188 1.65 17.02 -1.44
C ILE A 188 0.53 17.73 -0.65
N GLY A 189 0.89 18.40 0.43
CA GLY A 189 -0.06 19.14 1.26
C GLY A 189 0.34 19.16 2.73
N PRO A 190 -0.48 19.79 3.60
CA PRO A 190 -0.14 19.90 5.01
C PRO A 190 0.00 18.50 5.64
N GLY A 191 1.07 18.32 6.42
CA GLY A 191 1.18 17.19 7.34
C GLY A 191 0.17 17.28 8.48
N GLY A 192 -0.07 16.16 9.16
CA GLY A 192 -1.02 16.13 10.26
C GLY A 192 -1.33 14.73 10.78
N TYR A 193 -2.01 14.66 11.92
CA TYR A 193 -2.66 13.43 12.35
C TYR A 193 -3.65 12.97 11.28
N LEU A 194 -3.66 11.66 11.02
CA LEU A 194 -4.59 11.08 10.05
C LEU A 194 -6.04 11.42 10.42
N LYS A 195 -6.77 11.94 9.43
CA LYS A 195 -8.16 12.38 9.51
C LYS A 195 -8.78 12.35 8.11
N LYS A 196 -10.11 12.46 8.03
CA LYS A 196 -10.82 12.62 6.75
C LYS A 196 -10.17 13.70 5.88
N GLY A 197 -10.02 13.42 4.59
CA GLY A 197 -9.26 14.20 3.61
C GLY A 197 -7.83 13.69 3.36
N PHE A 198 -7.43 12.57 3.98
CA PHE A 198 -6.10 11.94 3.79
C PHE A 198 -6.21 10.63 2.99
N GLU A 199 -7.41 10.26 2.53
CA GLU A 199 -7.74 9.01 1.86
C GLU A 199 -6.81 8.73 0.68
N ASP A 200 -6.72 9.65 -0.29
CA ASP A 200 -5.89 9.48 -1.49
C ASP A 200 -4.41 9.34 -1.16
N SER A 201 -3.92 10.10 -0.17
CA SER A 201 -2.52 10.03 0.26
C SER A 201 -2.22 8.73 0.98
N LEU A 202 -3.17 8.23 1.77
CA LEU A 202 -3.03 6.96 2.46
C LEU A 202 -3.16 5.79 1.50
N GLU A 203 -4.03 5.89 0.49
CA GLU A 203 -4.16 4.90 -0.57
C GLU A 203 -2.84 4.79 -1.33
N ALA A 204 -2.28 5.92 -1.75
CA ALA A 204 -1.03 5.97 -2.48
C ALA A 204 0.18 5.48 -1.67
N LEU A 205 0.25 5.79 -0.37
CA LEU A 205 1.42 5.45 0.45
C LEU A 205 1.31 4.08 1.12
N MET A 206 0.10 3.69 1.54
CA MET A 206 -0.17 2.55 2.42
C MET A 206 -1.14 1.53 1.79
N GLY A 207 -1.65 1.76 0.59
CA GLY A 207 -2.53 0.82 -0.11
C GLY A 207 -3.93 0.71 0.50
N THR A 208 -4.37 1.71 1.27
CA THR A 208 -5.70 1.76 1.89
C THR A 208 -6.20 3.20 1.95
N ASN A 209 -7.45 3.42 1.55
CA ASN A 209 -8.14 4.70 1.74
C ASN A 209 -8.97 4.74 3.04
N ASP A 210 -8.98 3.65 3.83
CA ASP A 210 -9.68 3.61 5.11
C ASP A 210 -8.81 4.23 6.21
N VAL A 211 -8.90 5.56 6.30
CA VAL A 211 -8.14 6.37 7.25
C VAL A 211 -8.41 5.96 8.69
N ASP A 212 -9.66 5.65 9.03
CA ASP A 212 -10.05 5.31 10.39
C ASP A 212 -9.53 3.94 10.79
N ALA A 213 -9.69 2.91 9.93
CA ALA A 213 -9.15 1.58 10.19
C ALA A 213 -7.63 1.63 10.37
N PHE A 214 -6.90 2.31 9.49
CA PHE A 214 -5.45 2.43 9.62
C PHE A 214 -5.06 3.24 10.86
N SER A 215 -5.76 4.33 11.17
CA SER A 215 -5.48 5.18 12.34
C SER A 215 -5.59 4.39 13.65
N VAL A 216 -6.67 3.60 13.79
CA VAL A 216 -6.89 2.77 14.97
C VAL A 216 -5.90 1.60 15.02
N ALA A 217 -5.61 0.95 13.90
CA ALA A 217 -4.64 -0.14 13.82
C ALA A 217 -3.23 0.32 14.18
N GLY A 218 -2.77 1.44 13.62
CA GLY A 218 -1.47 2.04 13.91
C GLY A 218 -1.32 2.47 15.37
N LYS A 219 -2.38 3.05 15.96
CA LYS A 219 -2.40 3.39 17.39
C LYS A 219 -2.38 2.14 18.26
N TRP A 220 -3.11 1.09 17.91
CA TRP A 220 -3.07 -0.16 18.66
C TRP A 220 -1.68 -0.81 18.62
N LEU A 221 -1.03 -0.78 17.46
CA LEU A 221 0.29 -1.36 17.22
C LEU A 221 1.38 -0.67 18.04
N THR A 222 1.46 0.66 17.92
CA THR A 222 2.57 1.47 18.45
C THR A 222 2.26 2.14 19.79
N GLY A 223 0.98 2.28 20.14
CA GLY A 223 0.51 3.12 21.24
C GLY A 223 0.38 4.61 20.88
N LYS A 224 0.79 5.02 19.68
CA LYS A 224 0.82 6.42 19.25
C LYS A 224 -0.09 6.66 18.05
N LYS A 225 -0.74 7.84 18.00
CA LYS A 225 -1.62 8.18 16.87
C LYS A 225 -0.79 8.34 15.59
N PRO A 226 -1.22 7.81 14.44
CA PRO A 226 -0.51 8.00 13.18
C PRO A 226 -0.54 9.47 12.71
N TYR A 227 0.59 9.93 12.19
CA TYR A 227 0.80 11.29 11.67
C TYR A 227 1.51 11.19 10.32
N LEU A 228 0.93 11.80 9.29
CA LEU A 228 1.56 11.90 7.97
C LEU A 228 2.43 13.15 7.92
N HIS A 229 3.72 12.96 7.70
CA HIS A 229 4.67 14.02 7.39
C HIS A 229 5.03 13.97 5.90
N ARG A 230 5.01 15.12 5.23
CA ARG A 230 5.14 15.24 3.77
C ARG A 230 5.50 16.68 3.39
N LEU A 231 5.82 16.92 2.11
CA LEU A 231 6.05 18.27 1.62
C LEU A 231 4.74 19.06 1.63
N ASN A 232 4.78 20.27 2.21
CA ASN A 232 3.60 21.13 2.35
C ASN A 232 3.30 21.99 1.11
N SER A 233 4.27 22.18 0.22
CA SER A 233 4.17 23.06 -0.95
C SER A 233 4.91 22.49 -2.15
N ARG A 234 4.38 22.74 -3.36
CA ARG A 234 4.98 22.31 -4.63
C ARG A 234 6.44 22.79 -4.71
N PRO A 235 7.40 21.90 -4.98
CA PRO A 235 8.78 22.33 -5.16
C PRO A 235 8.93 23.05 -6.50
N THR A 236 10.00 23.81 -6.67
CA THR A 236 10.32 24.47 -7.95
C THR A 236 10.86 23.48 -8.98
N ASN A 237 11.56 22.44 -8.52
CA ASN A 237 12.07 21.33 -9.32
C ASN A 237 11.57 20.01 -8.73
N THR A 238 11.52 18.94 -9.55
CA THR A 238 11.18 17.61 -9.04
C THR A 238 12.07 17.25 -7.86
N THR A 239 11.45 16.91 -6.74
CA THR A 239 12.14 16.63 -5.48
C THR A 239 11.87 15.18 -5.08
N GLU A 240 12.94 14.40 -4.97
CA GLU A 240 12.84 13.00 -4.57
C GLU A 240 12.91 12.83 -3.05
N ARG A 241 12.08 11.91 -2.55
CA ARG A 241 11.95 11.54 -1.14
C ARG A 241 11.73 10.05 -1.02
N VAL A 242 11.93 9.54 0.18
CA VAL A 242 11.65 8.15 0.55
C VAL A 242 10.58 8.12 1.62
N LEU A 243 9.73 7.10 1.57
CA LEU A 243 8.81 6.81 2.65
C LEU A 243 9.56 6.05 3.75
N VAL A 244 9.48 6.54 4.98
CA VAL A 244 10.01 5.84 6.17
C VAL A 244 8.98 5.82 7.29
N PHE A 245 9.15 4.89 8.23
CA PHE A 245 8.25 4.71 9.36
C PHE A 245 8.99 4.74 10.69
N GLY A 246 8.35 5.26 11.73
CA GLY A 246 8.92 5.20 13.07
C GLY A 246 8.06 5.90 14.09
N CYS A 247 8.43 5.84 15.35
CA CYS A 247 7.91 6.76 16.36
C CYS A 247 8.98 7.82 16.61
N TYR A 248 8.58 9.09 16.73
CA TYR A 248 9.51 10.09 17.22
C TYR A 248 9.56 10.04 18.75
N GLY A 249 10.74 10.05 19.35
CA GLY A 249 10.89 9.97 20.81
C GLY A 249 10.31 11.18 21.54
N VAL A 250 10.41 12.35 20.92
CA VAL A 250 10.00 13.64 21.49
C VAL A 250 8.55 14.00 21.18
N SER A 251 8.01 13.45 20.08
CA SER A 251 6.65 13.74 19.61
C SER A 251 5.76 12.51 19.74
N ASN A 252 4.58 12.65 20.32
CA ASN A 252 3.71 11.53 20.71
C ASN A 252 2.96 10.83 19.55
N TYR A 253 3.56 10.71 18.36
CA TYR A 253 2.95 10.11 17.18
C TYR A 253 3.79 9.00 16.52
N PHE A 254 3.09 8.11 15.80
CA PHE A 254 3.67 7.16 14.84
C PHE A 254 3.74 7.87 13.49
N VAL A 255 4.93 8.10 12.95
CA VAL A 255 5.12 8.87 11.73
C VAL A 255 5.06 7.98 10.49
N ILE A 256 4.31 8.45 9.51
CA ILE A 256 4.36 8.04 8.12
C ILE A 256 5.10 9.19 7.44
N ASP A 257 6.41 9.06 7.26
CA ASP A 257 7.23 10.16 6.77
C ASP A 257 7.50 9.99 5.27
N ALA A 258 6.74 10.72 4.48
CA ALA A 258 6.88 10.88 3.04
C ALA A 258 7.77 12.08 2.66
N GLY A 259 8.47 12.68 3.63
CA GLY A 259 9.34 13.84 3.48
C GLY A 259 10.83 13.58 3.74
N SER A 260 11.22 12.33 4.05
CA SER A 260 12.61 11.93 4.31
C SER A 260 13.48 11.93 3.04
N TYR A 261 14.76 12.26 3.18
CA TYR A 261 15.68 12.45 2.04
C TYR A 261 16.14 11.10 1.48
N ILE A 262 16.38 11.04 0.16
CA ILE A 262 16.91 9.83 -0.50
C ILE A 262 18.31 9.41 0.01
N SER A 263 19.05 10.36 0.60
CA SER A 263 20.36 10.15 1.21
C SER A 263 20.29 9.59 2.63
N ASP A 264 19.10 9.54 3.25
CA ASP A 264 18.96 9.06 4.61
C ASP A 264 19.26 7.56 4.65
N VAL A 265 20.12 7.17 5.59
CA VAL A 265 20.45 5.76 5.85
C VAL A 265 19.62 5.26 7.00
N ARG A 266 18.95 4.12 6.82
CA ARG A 266 18.04 3.55 7.82
C ARG A 266 18.06 2.02 7.77
N PRO A 267 17.79 1.33 8.88
CA PRO A 267 17.60 -0.11 8.87
C PRO A 267 16.34 -0.50 8.09
N ALA A 268 16.23 -1.76 7.67
CA ALA A 268 15.08 -2.28 6.97
C ALA A 268 14.71 -3.68 7.46
N ARG A 269 13.41 -3.99 7.46
CA ARG A 269 12.91 -5.37 7.62
C ARG A 269 12.63 -5.98 6.26
N GLY A 270 13.01 -7.25 6.14
CA GLY A 270 12.86 -8.03 4.93
C GLY A 270 11.45 -8.57 4.78
N VAL A 271 10.95 -8.60 3.54
CA VAL A 271 9.68 -9.22 3.21
C VAL A 271 9.75 -10.05 1.94
N VAL A 272 8.93 -11.11 1.87
CA VAL A 272 8.57 -11.81 0.64
C VAL A 272 7.06 -11.72 0.48
N ALA A 273 6.58 -11.06 -0.58
CA ALA A 273 5.16 -10.90 -0.84
C ALA A 273 4.79 -11.65 -2.13
N ARG A 274 3.81 -12.55 -2.04
CA ARG A 274 3.32 -13.35 -3.17
C ARG A 274 1.81 -13.31 -3.19
N ARG A 275 1.21 -13.12 -4.37
CA ARG A 275 -0.24 -13.29 -4.53
C ARG A 275 -0.58 -14.75 -4.24
N ALA A 276 -1.60 -14.99 -3.41
CA ALA A 276 -2.09 -16.33 -3.17
C ALA A 276 -2.52 -16.91 -4.52
N GLN A 277 -2.03 -18.11 -4.86
CA GLN A 277 -2.50 -18.78 -6.06
C GLN A 277 -4.00 -19.01 -5.90
N LYS A 278 -4.81 -18.52 -6.85
CA LYS A 278 -6.18 -19.01 -6.98
C LYS A 278 -6.03 -20.50 -7.24
N ASN A 279 -6.52 -21.36 -6.34
CA ASN A 279 -6.51 -22.80 -6.56
C ASN A 279 -7.05 -23.07 -7.98
N PRO A 280 -6.33 -23.84 -8.81
CA PRO A 280 -6.77 -24.17 -10.16
C PRO A 280 -8.12 -24.91 -10.17
#